data_AF-A0A527FUC5-F1
#
_entry.id   AF-A0A527FUC5-F1
#
_cell.length_a   1.000
_cell.length_b   1.000
_cell.length_c   1.000
_cell.angle_alpha   90.00
_cell.angle_beta   90.00
_cell.angle_gamma   90.00
#
_symmetry.space_group_name_H-M   'P 1'
#
loop_
_entity.id
_entity.type
_entity.pdbx_description
1 polymer ?
#
loop_
_entity_poly.entity_id
_entity_poly.type
_entity_poly.pdbx_seq_one_letter_code
_entity_poly.pdbx_strand_id
1 'polypeptide(L)'
;DLALYKAKELGKNSWRLFEASMDAAFRNRQLMKADLRTAVESKGLRVVYQPIVAMSTMRIASCEALCRWDHPDLGPISPSIFIPLA
;
A
#
# COMPACT_ATOMS: atom_id res chain seq x y z
N ASP A 1 -4.77 8.82 22.45
CA ASP A 1 -3.40 8.33 22.67
C ASP A 1 -2.66 7.89 21.40
N LEU A 2 -2.59 8.76 20.40
CA LEU A 2 -1.96 8.45 19.11
C LEU A 2 -0.46 8.80 19.06
N ALA A 3 -0.05 9.80 19.85
CA ALA A 3 1.34 10.25 19.95
C ALA A 3 2.26 9.20 20.59
N LEU A 4 1.76 8.42 21.55
CA LEU A 4 2.54 7.43 22.29
C LEU A 4 2.94 6.22 21.42
N TYR A 5 2.08 5.80 20.48
CA TYR A 5 2.35 4.67 19.59
C TYR A 5 3.40 5.01 18.52
N LYS A 6 3.37 6.21 17.95
CA LYS A 6 4.38 6.63 16.94
C LYS A 6 5.78 6.85 17.52
N ALA A 7 5.89 7.17 18.81
CA ALA A 7 7.19 7.24 19.48
C ALA A 7 7.86 5.85 19.66
N LYS A 8 7.08 4.76 19.62
CA LYS A 8 7.60 3.39 19.77
C LYS A 8 8.12 2.76 18.48
N GLU A 9 7.68 3.20 17.29
CA GLU A 9 8.11 2.63 16.00
C GLU A 9 9.51 3.09 15.55
N LEU A 10 10.09 4.16 16.14
CA LEU A 10 11.32 4.79 15.66
C LEU A 10 12.52 4.75 16.63
N GLY A 11 12.45 3.94 17.68
CA GLY A 11 13.57 3.74 18.61
C GLY A 11 13.62 4.74 19.77
N LYS A 12 14.33 4.33 20.84
CA LYS A 12 14.47 5.10 22.09
C LYS A 12 15.04 6.50 21.78
N ASN A 13 14.47 7.52 22.43
CA ASN A 13 14.95 8.92 22.46
C ASN A 13 14.53 9.88 21.33
N SER A 14 13.29 9.80 20.81
CA SER A 14 12.75 10.87 19.95
C SER A 14 11.40 11.42 20.45
N TRP A 15 11.27 12.74 20.47
CA TRP A 15 10.01 13.46 20.73
C TRP A 15 9.58 14.18 19.46
N ARG A 16 8.28 14.19 19.16
CA ARG A 16 7.69 15.02 18.10
C ARG A 16 6.48 15.74 18.64
N LEU A 17 6.33 17.01 18.25
CA LEU A 17 5.15 17.81 18.55
C LEU A 17 3.97 17.24 17.75
N PHE A 18 2.85 17.01 18.42
CA PHE A 18 1.63 16.48 17.81
C PHE A 18 1.00 17.55 16.91
N GLU A 19 1.32 17.52 15.62
CA GLU A 19 0.65 18.36 14.63
C GLU A 19 -0.65 17.69 14.16
N ALA A 20 -1.69 18.49 13.89
CA ALA A 20 -2.96 18.02 13.32
C ALA A 20 -2.77 17.21 12.00
N SER A 21 -1.68 17.45 11.29
CA SER A 21 -1.23 16.70 10.11
C SER A 21 -0.98 15.20 10.41
N MET A 22 -0.50 14.87 11.61
CA MET A 22 -0.23 13.49 12.03
C MET A 22 -1.50 12.68 12.26
N ASP A 23 -2.54 13.35 12.76
CA ASP A 23 -3.86 12.77 13.03
C ASP A 23 -4.63 12.52 11.73
N ALA A 24 -4.56 13.48 10.79
CA ALA A 24 -5.09 13.30 9.43
C ALA A 24 -4.40 12.14 8.69
N ALA A 25 -3.06 12.05 8.74
CA ALA A 25 -2.33 10.95 8.11
C ALA A 25 -2.66 9.59 8.74
N PHE A 26 -2.86 9.53 10.05
CA PHE A 26 -3.27 8.29 10.73
C PHE A 26 -4.69 7.87 10.33
N ARG A 27 -5.65 8.80 10.35
CA ARG A 27 -7.02 8.54 9.90
C ARG A 27 -7.06 8.03 8.47
N ASN A 28 -6.35 8.69 7.56
CA ASN A 28 -6.27 8.27 6.15
C ASN A 28 -5.72 6.85 6.01
N ARG A 29 -4.71 6.48 6.82
CA ARG A 29 -4.16 5.12 6.83
C ARG A 29 -5.17 4.08 7.33
N GLN A 30 -5.98 4.41 8.34
CA GLN A 30 -7.02 3.50 8.83
C GLN A 30 -8.16 3.33 7.81
N LEU A 31 -8.59 4.42 7.18
CA LEU A 31 -9.59 4.39 6.11
C LEU A 31 -9.10 3.50 4.95
N MET A 32 -7.90 3.76 4.44
CA MET A 32 -7.30 2.98 3.36
C MET A 32 -7.19 1.48 3.70
N LYS A 33 -6.94 1.15 4.97
CA LYS A 33 -6.91 -0.26 5.42
C LYS A 33 -8.29 -0.90 5.41
N ALA A 34 -9.32 -0.17 5.82
CA ALA A 34 -10.71 -0.63 5.74
C ALA A 34 -11.13 -0.82 4.27
N ASP A 35 -10.82 0.16 3.41
CA ASP A 35 -11.13 0.10 1.98
C ASP A 35 -10.42 -1.08 1.30
N LEU A 36 -9.16 -1.35 1.64
CA LEU A 36 -8.42 -2.51 1.13
C LEU A 36 -9.10 -3.83 1.53
N ARG A 37 -9.59 -3.93 2.77
CA ARG A 37 -10.33 -5.12 3.22
C ARG A 37 -11.60 -5.32 2.39
N THR A 38 -12.38 -4.26 2.19
CA THR A 38 -13.56 -4.31 1.32
C THR A 38 -13.19 -4.65 -0.11
N ALA A 39 -12.07 -4.17 -0.63
CA ALA A 39 -11.59 -4.50 -1.98
C ALA A 39 -11.25 -5.99 -2.12
N VAL A 40 -10.69 -6.62 -1.09
CA VAL A 40 -10.45 -8.08 -1.09
C VAL A 40 -11.76 -8.85 -1.10
N GLU A 41 -12.70 -8.49 -0.23
CA GLU A 41 -14.02 -9.16 -0.12
C GLU A 41 -14.86 -9.00 -1.39
N SER A 42 -14.78 -7.82 -2.04
CA SER A 42 -15.52 -7.49 -3.27
C SER A 42 -14.81 -7.84 -4.58
N LYS A 43 -13.59 -8.43 -4.53
CA LYS A 43 -12.75 -8.70 -5.71
C LYS A 43 -12.37 -7.44 -6.51
N GLY A 44 -12.19 -6.31 -5.82
CA GLY A 44 -11.68 -5.04 -6.36
C GLY A 44 -10.16 -5.00 -6.62
N LEU A 45 -9.44 -6.09 -6.33
CA LEU A 45 -8.05 -6.28 -6.71
C LEU A 45 -7.97 -7.09 -8.01
N ARG A 46 -7.05 -6.71 -8.90
CA ARG A 46 -6.77 -7.45 -10.14
C ARG A 46 -5.29 -7.75 -10.28
N VAL A 47 -4.98 -8.76 -11.09
CA VAL A 47 -3.62 -9.09 -11.48
C VAL A 47 -3.32 -8.54 -12.88
N VAL A 48 -2.13 -7.97 -13.05
CA VAL A 48 -1.54 -7.68 -14.35
C VAL A 48 -0.26 -8.49 -14.52
N TYR A 49 0.14 -8.76 -15.76
CA TYR A 49 1.31 -9.59 -16.05
C TYR A 49 2.38 -8.77 -16.76
N GLN A 50 3.60 -8.79 -16.24
CA GLN A 50 4.77 -8.18 -16.86
C GLN A 50 5.69 -9.27 -17.43
N PRO A 51 5.90 -9.34 -18.76
CA PRO A 51 6.81 -10.30 -19.35
C PRO A 51 8.27 -10.08 -18.93
N ILE A 52 8.97 -11.17 -18.66
CA ILE A 52 10.42 -11.20 -18.44
C ILE A 52 11.04 -11.85 -19.69
N VAL A 53 11.97 -11.14 -20.33
CA VAL A 53 12.55 -11.51 -21.62
C VAL A 53 13.97 -12.05 -21.43
N ALA A 54 14.27 -13.18 -22.08
CA ALA A 54 15.62 -13.73 -22.11
C ALA A 54 16.51 -12.92 -23.05
N MET A 55 17.56 -12.26 -22.52
CA MET A 55 18.44 -11.37 -23.29
C MET A 55 19.15 -12.05 -24.48
N SER A 56 19.46 -13.35 -24.36
CA SER A 56 20.16 -14.09 -25.42
C SER A 56 19.28 -14.44 -26.63
N THR A 57 17.97 -14.56 -26.43
CA THR A 57 17.02 -15.01 -27.48
C THR A 57 15.95 -13.97 -27.82
N MET A 58 15.84 -12.92 -27.00
CA MET A 58 14.77 -11.93 -27.02
C MET A 58 13.35 -12.53 -26.96
N ARG A 59 13.22 -13.78 -26.48
CA ARG A 59 11.93 -14.45 -26.27
C ARG A 59 11.45 -14.25 -24.84
N ILE A 60 10.13 -14.29 -24.66
CA ILE A 60 9.51 -14.31 -23.33
C ILE A 60 9.95 -15.59 -22.60
N ALA A 61 10.58 -15.43 -21.45
CA ALA A 61 11.03 -16.53 -20.59
C ALA A 61 9.99 -16.86 -19.51
N SER A 62 9.35 -15.82 -18.95
CA SER A 62 8.34 -15.93 -17.90
C SER A 62 7.52 -14.64 -17.80
N CYS A 63 6.58 -14.58 -16.87
CA CYS A 63 5.83 -13.37 -16.54
C CYS A 63 5.77 -13.19 -15.03
N GLU A 64 5.90 -11.94 -14.57
CA GLU A 64 5.62 -11.54 -13.19
C GLU A 64 4.14 -11.18 -13.03
N ALA A 65 3.48 -11.75 -12.01
CA ALA A 65 2.12 -11.40 -11.63
C ALA A 65 2.13 -10.24 -10.63
N LEU A 66 1.55 -9.11 -11.00
CA LEU A 66 1.57 -7.88 -10.23
C LEU A 66 0.16 -7.48 -9.80
N CYS A 67 -0.06 -7.33 -8.49
CA CYS A 67 -1.35 -6.90 -7.95
C CYS A 67 -1.61 -5.41 -8.26
N ARG A 68 -2.86 -5.09 -8.58
CA ARG A 68 -3.36 -3.73 -8.81
C ARG A 68 -4.66 -3.54 -8.06
N TRP A 69 -4.85 -2.33 -7.56
CA TRP A 69 -6.08 -1.93 -6.90
C TRP A 69 -6.64 -0.71 -7.61
N ASP A 70 -7.82 -0.86 -8.20
CA ASP A 70 -8.59 0.24 -8.77
C ASP A 70 -9.66 0.62 -7.74
N HIS A 71 -9.38 1.65 -6.94
CA HIS A 71 -10.31 2.14 -5.93
C HIS A 71 -11.47 2.89 -6.61
N PRO A 72 -12.73 2.67 -6.18
CA PRO A 72 -13.89 3.30 -6.82
C PRO A 72 -13.80 4.84 -6.86
N ASP A 73 -13.43 5.47 -5.74
CA ASP A 73 -13.34 6.94 -5.66
C ASP A 73 -11.95 7.52 -5.98
N LEU A 74 -10.87 6.83 -5.60
CA LEU A 74 -9.50 7.34 -5.73
C LEU A 74 -8.80 6.92 -7.03
N GLY A 75 -9.41 6.02 -7.80
CA GLY A 75 -8.80 5.44 -8.99
C GLY A 75 -7.65 4.48 -8.65
N PRO A 76 -6.67 4.31 -9.56
CA PRO A 76 -5.60 3.33 -9.38
C PRO A 76 -4.68 3.70 -8.21
N ILE A 77 -4.56 2.80 -7.23
CA ILE A 77 -3.69 2.96 -6.07
C ILE A 77 -2.39 2.18 -6.28
N SER A 78 -1.26 2.85 -6.04
CA SER A 78 0.06 2.24 -6.16
C SER A 78 0.22 1.04 -5.21
N PRO A 79 0.79 -0.10 -5.67
CA PRO A 79 1.16 -1.22 -4.81
C PRO A 79 2.04 -0.84 -3.63
N SER A 80 2.92 0.15 -3.79
CA SER A 80 3.77 0.65 -2.70
C SER A 80 2.98 1.28 -1.54
N ILE A 81 1.73 1.72 -1.79
CA ILE A 81 0.87 2.33 -0.79
C ILE A 81 0.07 1.27 -0.04
N PHE A 82 -0.55 0.32 -0.76
CA PHE A 82 -1.51 -0.60 -0.15
C PHE A 82 -0.89 -1.93 0.31
N ILE A 83 0.20 -2.42 -0.28
CA ILE A 83 0.86 -3.66 0.16
C ILE A 83 1.29 -3.57 1.65
N PRO A 84 1.86 -2.46 2.15
CA PRO A 84 2.20 -2.33 3.58
C PRO A 84 1.02 -2.22 4.55
N LEU A 85 -0.23 -2.17 4.06
CA LEU A 85 -1.44 -2.07 4.88
C LEU A 85 -2.08 -3.44 5.15
N ALA A 86 -1.74 -4.44 4.31
CA ALA A 86 -2.25 -5.81 4.38
C ALA A 86 -1.85 -6.52 5.69
#